data_AF-A0A4Y2JRU5-F1
#
_entry.id   AF-A0A4Y2JRU5-F1
#
_cell.length_a   1.000
_cell.length_b   1.000
_cell.length_c   1.000
_cell.angle_alpha   90.00
_cell.angle_beta   90.00
_cell.angle_gamma   90.00
#
_symmetry.space_group_name_H-M   'P 1'
#
loop_
_entity.id
_entity.type
_entity.pdbx_description
1 polymer ?
#
loop_
_entity_poly.entity_id
_entity_poly.type
_entity_poly.pdbx_seq_one_letter_code
_entity_poly.pdbx_strand_id
1 'polypeptide(L)'
;MKTLFCFSAFFLLTFTDICSAKATKTFAPKLQAAKEDECSKCPKHDKPMDCAELLENGVTESGVHTVYPRSRISTCKSIDVYCDMETDGGGWT
;
A
#
# COMPACT_ATOMS: atom_id res chain seq x y z
N MET A 1 34.66 -12.49 -43.54
CA MET A 1 35.31 -12.87 -42.27
C MET A 1 35.80 -11.57 -41.63
N LYS A 2 35.29 -10.99 -40.56
CA LYS A 2 34.34 -11.35 -39.49
C LYS A 2 33.73 -9.99 -39.08
N THR A 3 32.47 -9.69 -39.46
CA THR A 3 31.34 -9.63 -38.50
C THR A 3 31.68 -8.81 -37.24
N LEU A 4 31.54 -7.48 -37.23
CA LEU A 4 30.32 -6.72 -36.93
C LEU A 4 29.52 -7.11 -35.65
N PHE A 5 30.10 -7.84 -34.70
CA PHE A 5 29.40 -8.23 -33.46
C PHE A 5 30.21 -8.04 -32.16
N CYS A 6 30.94 -6.93 -32.00
CA CYS A 6 31.57 -6.58 -30.72
C CYS A 6 31.21 -5.18 -30.18
N PHE A 7 30.13 -4.57 -30.65
CA PHE A 7 29.43 -3.50 -29.91
C PHE A 7 28.16 -4.02 -29.19
N SER A 8 27.94 -5.34 -29.23
CA SER A 8 26.70 -5.98 -28.75
C SER A 8 26.72 -6.42 -27.28
N ALA A 9 27.82 -6.20 -26.54
CA ALA A 9 27.96 -6.73 -25.17
C ALA A 9 28.18 -5.68 -24.07
N PHE A 10 28.38 -4.41 -24.42
CA PHE A 10 28.47 -3.34 -23.40
C PHE A 10 27.14 -2.62 -23.14
N PHE A 11 26.17 -2.77 -24.04
CA PHE A 11 24.78 -2.34 -23.83
C PHE A 11 23.95 -3.37 -23.05
N LEU A 12 24.55 -4.46 -22.58
CA LEU A 12 23.88 -5.51 -21.81
C LEU A 12 24.26 -5.53 -20.32
N LEU A 13 25.06 -4.56 -19.85
CA LEU A 13 25.39 -4.43 -18.42
C LEU A 13 24.82 -3.17 -17.76
N THR A 14 24.01 -2.38 -18.48
CA THR A 14 23.17 -1.32 -17.90
C THR A 14 21.70 -1.71 -17.74
N PHE A 15 21.35 -2.95 -18.08
CA PHE A 15 19.97 -3.47 -18.01
C PHE A 15 19.83 -4.67 -17.07
N THR A 16 20.70 -4.81 -16.08
CA THR A 16 20.33 -5.60 -14.88
C THR A 16 19.50 -4.69 -13.96
N ASP A 17 18.21 -4.60 -14.31
CA ASP A 17 17.03 -4.36 -13.46
C ASP A 17 17.35 -4.28 -11.95
N ILE A 18 17.23 -3.16 -11.22
CA ILE A 18 16.01 -2.37 -10.94
C ILE A 18 14.77 -3.23 -10.90
N CYS A 19 14.49 -3.76 -9.71
CA CYS A 19 13.19 -4.25 -9.24
C CYS A 19 12.48 -5.20 -10.21
N SER A 20 12.65 -6.50 -9.95
CA SER A 20 11.71 -7.56 -10.34
C SER A 20 10.25 -7.10 -10.20
N ALA A 21 9.69 -6.54 -11.26
CA ALA A 21 8.27 -6.35 -11.43
C ALA A 21 7.77 -7.63 -12.09
N LYS A 22 7.39 -8.61 -11.28
CA LYS A 22 6.49 -9.66 -11.74
C LYS A 22 5.20 -8.96 -12.17
N ALA A 23 5.04 -8.79 -13.47
CA ALA A 23 3.75 -8.56 -14.08
C ALA A 23 2.87 -9.79 -13.78
N THR A 24 2.22 -9.79 -12.62
CA THR A 24 1.11 -10.69 -12.37
C THR A 24 -0.02 -10.19 -13.26
N LYS A 25 -0.06 -10.79 -14.44
CA LYS A 25 -1.16 -10.77 -15.39
C LYS A 25 -2.47 -10.59 -14.64
N THR A 26 -3.18 -9.52 -14.97
CA THR A 26 -4.59 -9.31 -14.69
C THR A 26 -5.34 -10.60 -15.02
N PHE A 27 -5.55 -11.45 -14.02
CA PHE A 27 -6.77 -12.23 -13.93
C PHE A 27 -7.73 -11.28 -13.24
N ALA A 28 -8.47 -10.52 -14.05
CA ALA A 28 -9.77 -10.06 -13.62
C ALA A 28 -10.47 -11.32 -13.06
N PRO A 29 -10.81 -11.36 -11.76
CA PRO A 29 -11.71 -12.40 -11.31
C PRO A 29 -12.96 -12.19 -12.14
N LYS A 30 -13.27 -13.22 -12.93
CA LYS A 30 -14.53 -13.47 -13.60
C LYS A 30 -15.63 -12.69 -12.89
N LEU A 31 -16.27 -11.78 -13.63
CA LEU A 31 -17.50 -11.08 -13.24
C LEU A 31 -18.58 -12.16 -13.00
N GLN A 32 -18.46 -12.86 -11.89
CA GLN A 32 -19.59 -13.49 -11.25
C GLN A 32 -20.25 -12.33 -10.55
N ALA A 33 -21.44 -11.99 -11.06
CA ALA A 33 -22.34 -10.99 -10.53
C ALA A 33 -22.39 -11.06 -9.00
N ALA A 34 -21.51 -10.31 -8.36
CA ALA A 34 -21.61 -9.98 -6.96
C ALA A 34 -22.65 -8.87 -6.94
N LYS A 35 -23.82 -9.26 -6.47
CA LYS A 35 -24.94 -8.43 -6.06
C LYS A 35 -24.43 -7.04 -5.66
N GLU A 36 -24.71 -6.05 -6.50
CA GLU A 36 -24.76 -4.65 -6.07
C GLU A 36 -25.60 -4.65 -4.79
N ASP A 37 -25.00 -4.30 -3.64
CA ASP A 37 -25.61 -4.10 -2.31
C ASP A 37 -24.70 -4.54 -1.12
N GLU A 38 -23.36 -4.63 -1.23
CA GLU A 38 -22.52 -4.64 -0.01
C GLU A 38 -21.05 -4.19 -0.23
N CYS A 39 -20.81 -2.92 -0.59
CA CYS A 39 -19.67 -2.21 0.00
C CYS A 39 -20.18 -1.18 1.01
N SER A 40 -20.79 -1.68 2.08
CA SER A 40 -21.20 -0.85 3.21
C SER A 40 -20.01 -0.46 4.10
N LYS A 41 -18.80 -0.94 3.82
CA LYS A 41 -17.58 -0.54 4.54
C LYS A 41 -16.31 -0.64 3.71
N CYS A 42 -16.24 0.11 2.62
CA CYS A 42 -14.97 0.36 1.95
C CYS A 42 -14.10 1.24 2.88
N PRO A 43 -12.82 0.91 3.16
CA PRO A 43 -11.96 1.79 3.93
C PRO A 43 -11.82 3.12 3.19
N LYS A 44 -11.94 4.23 3.92
CA LYS A 44 -11.76 5.59 3.37
C LYS A 44 -10.29 5.92 3.15
N HIS A 45 -9.42 5.37 3.99
CA HIS A 45 -7.97 5.59 3.97
C HIS A 45 -7.23 4.26 3.88
N ASP A 46 -6.56 4.02 2.75
CA ASP A 46 -5.73 2.80 2.55
C ASP A 46 -4.49 2.80 3.46
N LYS A 47 -4.01 3.98 3.86
CA LYS A 47 -2.84 4.19 4.72
C LYS A 47 -3.13 5.29 5.74
N PRO A 48 -3.88 4.98 6.80
CA PRO A 48 -4.26 5.96 7.80
C PRO A 48 -3.02 6.56 8.46
N MET A 49 -2.94 7.88 8.52
CA MET A 49 -1.81 8.61 9.07
C MET A 49 -1.82 8.66 10.60
N ASP A 50 -3.01 8.55 11.19
CA ASP A 50 -3.27 8.64 12.61
C ASP A 50 -4.52 7.81 13.01
N CYS A 51 -4.83 7.83 14.31
CA CYS A 51 -5.97 7.12 14.87
C CYS A 51 -7.32 7.72 14.43
N ALA A 52 -7.37 8.99 14.01
CA ALA A 52 -8.60 9.60 13.50
C ALA A 52 -8.97 9.01 12.13
N GLU A 53 -7.99 8.82 11.23
CA GLU A 53 -8.23 8.16 9.94
C GLU A 53 -8.58 6.66 10.10
N LEU A 54 -8.06 6.00 11.14
CA LEU A 54 -8.50 4.64 11.51
C LEU A 54 -9.96 4.62 11.99
N LEU A 55 -10.37 5.59 12.81
CA LEU A 55 -11.76 5.75 13.25
C LEU A 55 -12.69 6.00 12.07
N GLU A 56 -12.26 6.78 11.08
CA GLU A 56 -13.01 7.02 9.84
C GLU A 56 -13.18 5.76 8.97
N ASN A 57 -12.20 4.84 9.04
CA ASN A 57 -12.29 3.48 8.48
C ASN A 57 -13.19 2.55 9.31
N GLY A 58 -13.70 3.02 10.44
CA GLY A 58 -14.62 2.31 11.32
C GLY A 58 -13.93 1.36 12.28
N VAL A 59 -12.67 1.63 12.64
CA VAL A 59 -11.97 1.03 13.78
C VAL A 59 -12.43 1.73 15.06
N THR A 60 -13.12 1.00 15.93
CA THR A 60 -13.75 1.57 17.14
C THR A 60 -13.19 1.00 18.44
N GLU A 61 -12.26 0.06 18.37
CA GLU A 61 -11.65 -0.58 19.55
C GLU A 61 -10.30 0.07 19.86
N SER A 62 -10.11 0.44 21.13
CA SER A 62 -8.83 0.95 21.62
C SER A 62 -7.76 -0.13 21.59
N GLY A 63 -6.53 0.24 21.23
CA GLY A 63 -5.44 -0.74 21.10
C GLY A 63 -4.26 -0.22 20.29
N VAL A 64 -3.25 -1.06 20.12
CA VAL A 64 -2.09 -0.71 19.28
C VAL A 64 -2.42 -0.94 17.81
N HIS A 65 -2.30 0.09 16.99
CA HIS A 65 -2.54 0.06 15.55
C HIS A 65 -1.36 0.61 14.78
N THR A 66 -1.19 0.12 13.55
CA THR A 66 -0.17 0.60 12.62
C THR A 66 -0.69 1.80 11.83
N VAL A 67 0.04 2.91 11.88
CA VAL A 67 -0.25 4.14 11.13
C VAL A 67 0.90 4.51 10.19
N TYR A 68 0.64 5.39 9.23
CA TYR A 68 1.57 5.79 8.17
C TYR A 68 1.78 7.31 8.14
N PRO A 69 2.43 7.91 9.16
CA PRO A 69 2.58 9.36 9.22
C PRO A 69 3.43 9.90 8.07
N ARG A 70 2.94 10.93 7.39
CA ARG A 70 3.71 11.62 6.34
C ARG A 70 4.65 12.66 6.97
N SER A 71 5.88 12.28 7.26
CA SER A 71 6.96 13.25 7.52
C SER A 71 7.93 13.32 6.35
N ARG A 72 8.62 14.45 6.16
CA ARG A 72 9.66 14.58 5.13
C ARG A 72 10.80 13.56 5.28
N ILE A 73 10.93 12.94 6.45
CA ILE A 73 11.99 11.98 6.80
C ILE A 73 11.45 10.53 6.79
N SER A 74 10.15 10.30 6.94
CA SER A 74 9.56 8.98 7.19
C SER A 74 8.38 8.62 6.28
N THR A 75 8.28 9.20 5.08
CA THR A 75 7.24 8.89 4.07
C THR A 75 7.08 7.40 3.72
N CYS A 76 8.08 6.56 4.01
CA CYS A 76 8.05 5.12 3.74
C CYS A 76 8.00 4.23 5.00
N LYS A 77 7.89 4.80 6.20
CA LYS A 77 7.90 4.02 7.45
C LYS A 77 6.55 4.10 8.16
N SER A 78 5.97 2.94 8.43
CA SER A 78 4.87 2.82 9.38
C SER A 78 5.40 2.75 10.81
N ILE A 79 4.57 3.14 11.76
CA ILE A 79 4.83 3.02 13.19
C ILE A 79 3.60 2.44 13.88
N ASP A 80 3.82 1.77 14.99
CA ASP A 80 2.75 1.28 15.85
C ASP A 80 2.50 2.31 16.96
N VAL A 81 1.24 2.70 17.12
CA VAL A 81 0.78 3.69 18.12
C VAL A 81 -0.39 3.10 18.90
N TYR A 82 -0.56 3.52 20.15
CA TYR A 82 -1.77 3.18 20.89
C TYR A 82 -2.87 4.15 20.49
N CYS A 83 -3.94 3.65 19.88
CA CYS A 83 -5.13 4.43 19.62
C CYS A 83 -6.15 4.27 20.75
N ASP A 84 -6.58 5.39 21.31
CA ASP A 84 -7.80 5.44 22.11
C ASP A 84 -8.98 5.80 21.21
N MET A 85 -9.85 4.81 20.98
CA MET A 85 -11.03 4.91 20.12
C MET A 85 -12.33 5.05 20.91
N GLU A 86 -12.26 5.01 22.25
CA GLU A 86 -13.44 4.94 23.13
C GLU A 86 -13.64 6.24 23.92
N THR A 87 -12.56 6.93 24.29
CA THR A 87 -12.62 8.17 25.07
C THR A 87 -12.99 9.37 24.20
N ASP A 88 -13.97 10.17 24.64
CA ASP A 88 -14.36 11.45 24.02
C ASP A 88 -14.64 11.38 22.51
N GLY A 89 -15.14 10.23 22.03
CA GLY A 89 -15.43 10.01 20.61
C GLY A 89 -14.28 9.39 19.81
N GLY A 90 -13.14 9.11 20.44
CA GLY A 90 -12.03 8.34 19.88
C GLY A 90 -11.13 9.09 18.91
N GLY A 91 -10.22 8.35 18.27
CA GLY A 91 -9.30 8.88 17.27
C GLY A 91 -8.01 9.48 17.85
N TRP A 92 -7.71 9.22 19.12
CA TRP A 92 -6.53 9.74 19.81
C TRP A 92 -5.31 8.84 19.61
N THR A 93 -4.19 9.42 19.20
CA THR A 93 -2.84 8.79 19.10
C THR A 93 -1.99 9.03 20.33
#